data_AF-A0A366SGW1-F1
#
_entry.id   AF-A0A366SGW1-F1
#
_cell.length_a   1.000
_cell.length_b   1.000
_cell.length_c   1.000
_cell.angle_alpha   90.00
_cell.angle_beta   90.00
_cell.angle_gamma   90.00
#
_symmetry.space_group_name_H-M   'P 1'
#
loop_
_entity.id
_entity.type
_entity.pdbx_description
1 polymer ?
#
loop_
_entity_poly.entity_id
_entity_poly.type
_entity_poly.pdbx_seq_one_letter_code
_entity_poly.pdbx_strand_id
1 'polypeptide(L)' 'MDYIIFPSDYFDGKQVEAEYLSEYQACQTEIQAFIFNYEKFFEENRLILNQVNFTPGSAIYRGWMMTP' A
#
# COMPACT_ATOMS: atom_id res chain seq x y z
N MET A 1 -13.26 -9.11 -4.00
CA MET A 1 -12.02 -8.91 -4.77
C MET A 1 -10.99 -8.50 -3.75
N ASP A 2 -9.87 -9.22 -3.69
CA ASP A 2 -8.90 -9.05 -2.62
C ASP A 2 -7.74 -8.21 -3.13
N TYR A 3 -7.39 -7.19 -2.37
CA TYR A 3 -6.36 -6.21 -2.71
C TYR A 3 -5.17 -6.37 -1.79
N ILE A 4 -3.98 -6.03 -2.27
CA ILE A 4 -2.81 -5.90 -1.40
C ILE A 4 -2.41 -4.43 -1.37
N ILE A 5 -2.24 -3.88 -0.16
CA ILE A 5 -1.79 -2.51 0.02
C ILE A 5 -0.38 -2.50 0.58
N PHE A 6 0.48 -1.68 -0.02
CA PHE A 6 1.87 -1.51 0.35
C PHE A 6 2.15 -0.08 0.82
N PRO A 7 3.04 0.12 1.80
CA PRO A 7 3.45 1.44 2.22
C PRO A 7 4.19 2.14 1.10
N SER A 8 3.92 3.42 0.94
CA SER A 8 4.76 4.30 0.15
C SER A 8 6.12 4.47 0.82
N ASP A 9 7.14 4.81 0.04
CA ASP A 9 8.39 5.32 0.55
C ASP A 9 8.11 6.54 1.46
N TYR A 10 8.88 6.64 2.55
CA TYR A 10 8.80 7.76 3.49
C TYR A 10 9.11 9.10 2.81
N PHE A 11 10.03 9.11 1.84
CA PHE A 11 10.44 10.32 1.12
C PHE A 11 9.61 10.57 -0.14
N ASP A 12 9.01 9.53 -0.71
CA ASP A 12 8.19 9.63 -1.93
C ASP A 12 6.87 8.87 -1.78
N GLY A 13 5.81 9.61 -1.45
CA GLY A 13 4.45 9.08 -1.27
C GLY A 13 3.80 8.45 -2.51
N LYS A 14 4.48 8.44 -3.67
CA LYS A 14 4.00 7.81 -4.91
C LYS A 14 4.69 6.50 -5.25
N GLN A 15 5.85 6.24 -4.66
CA GLN A 15 6.60 5.01 -4.88
C GLN A 15 6.40 4.07 -3.70
N VAL A 16 6.40 2.78 -3.96
CA VAL A 16 6.43 1.77 -2.90
C VAL A 16 7.82 1.74 -2.28
N GLU A 17 7.92 1.45 -1.00
CA GLU A 17 9.21 1.20 -0.35
C GLU A 17 10.07 0.20 -1.14
N ALA A 18 11.36 0.47 -1.25
CA ALA A 18 12.28 -0.31 -2.07
C ALA A 18 12.33 -1.80 -1.67
N GLU A 19 12.16 -2.12 -0.39
CA GLU A 19 12.10 -3.49 0.14
C GLU A 19 10.90 -4.28 -0.43
N TYR A 20 9.78 -3.61 -0.68
CA TYR A 20 8.55 -4.22 -1.19
C TYR A 20 8.38 -4.06 -2.71
N LEU A 21 9.30 -3.39 -3.41
CA LEU A 21 9.17 -3.13 -4.84
C LEU A 21 9.04 -4.42 -5.67
N SER A 22 9.83 -5.44 -5.36
CA SER A 22 9.77 -6.73 -6.05
C SER A 22 8.45 -7.47 -5.79
N GLU A 23 7.93 -7.43 -4.55
CA GLU A 23 6.62 -8.01 -4.20
C GLU A 23 5.49 -7.25 -4.91
N TYR A 24 5.53 -5.92 -4.92
CA TYR A 24 4.55 -5.06 -5.59
C TYR A 24 4.50 -5.35 -7.10
N GLN A 25 5.65 -5.47 -7.76
CA GLN A 25 5.74 -5.84 -9.17
C GLN A 25 5.20 -7.24 -9.45
N ALA A 26 5.47 -8.21 -8.57
CA ALA A 26 4.92 -9.56 -8.70
C ALA A 26 3.40 -9.59 -8.50
N CYS A 27 2.85 -8.72 -7.64
CA CYS A 27 1.41 -8.62 -7.48
C CYS A 27 0.74 -8.10 -8.76
N GLN A 28 1.29 -7.08 -9.41
CA GLN A 28 0.70 -6.44 -10.62
C GLN A 28 0.33 -7.42 -11.76
N THR A 29 0.92 -8.62 -11.80
CA THR A 29 0.61 -9.64 -12.80
C THR A 29 -0.65 -10.46 -12.51
N GLU A 30 -1.01 -10.68 -11.24
CA GLU A 30 -2.10 -11.59 -10.84
C GLU A 30 -3.07 -11.00 -9.81
N ILE A 31 -2.62 -10.04 -8.99
CA ILE A 31 -3.35 -9.45 -7.86
C ILE A 31 -3.27 -7.93 -7.94
N GLN A 32 -4.40 -7.27 -7.72
CA GLN A 32 -4.42 -5.82 -7.77
C GLN A 32 -3.77 -5.23 -6.49
N ALA A 33 -2.60 -4.62 -6.67
CA ALA A 33 -1.82 -4.01 -5.61
C ALA A 33 -1.90 -2.48 -5.66
N PHE A 34 -1.97 -1.85 -4.49
CA PHE A 34 -2.01 -0.40 -4.34
C PHE A 34 -0.95 0.11 -3.37
N ILE A 35 -0.61 1.37 -3.52
CA ILE A 35 0.31 2.09 -2.64
C ILE A 35 -0.55 3.03 -1.78
N PHE A 36 -0.35 2.98 -0.46
CA PHE A 36 -0.93 3.96 0.46
C PHE A 36 0.16 4.88 1.00
N ASN A 37 -0.21 6.12 1.32
CA ASN A 37 0.72 7.09 1.88
C ASN A 37 1.05 6.72 3.33
N TYR A 38 2.30 6.30 3.55
CA TYR A 38 2.78 5.85 4.86
C TYR A 38 2.71 6.97 5.91
N GLU A 39 3.23 8.16 5.60
CA GLU A 39 3.24 9.32 6.50
C GLU A 39 1.83 9.68 6.98
N LYS A 40 0.88 9.81 6.04
CA LYS A 40 -0.52 10.15 6.36
C LYS A 40 -1.21 9.06 7.16
N PHE A 41 -0.86 7.80 6.91
CA PHE A 41 -1.42 6.69 7.65
C PHE A 41 -0.89 6.65 9.09
N PHE A 42 0.41 6.83 9.29
CA PHE A 42 1.02 6.79 10.63
C PHE A 42 0.79 8.07 11.46
N GLU A 43 0.96 9.24 10.87
CA GLU A 43 0.90 10.53 11.60
C GLU A 43 -0.55 11.02 11.77
N GLU A 44 -1.39 10.84 10.73
CA GLU A 44 -2.76 11.38 10.72
C GLU A 44 -3.83 10.31 10.94
N ASN A 45 -3.45 9.03 11.02
CA ASN A 45 -4.37 7.90 11.07
C ASN A 45 -5.32 7.86 9.86
N ARG A 46 -4.83 8.29 8.69
CA ARG A 46 -5.60 8.40 7.43
C ARG A 46 -5.02 7.54 6.33
N LEU A 47 -5.78 6.53 5.91
CA LEU A 47 -5.41 5.70 4.77
C LEU A 47 -5.72 6.42 3.46
N ILE A 48 -4.67 6.95 2.81
CA ILE A 48 -4.77 7.60 1.50
C ILE A 48 -4.11 6.71 0.47
N LEU A 49 -4.88 6.26 -0.52
CA LEU A 49 -4.41 5.38 -1.60
C LEU A 49 -4.10 6.20 -2.85
N ASN A 50 -3.06 5.82 -3.58
CA ASN A 50 -2.64 6.52 -4.81
C ASN A 50 -3.58 6.25 -6.02
N GLN A 51 -4.61 5.41 -5.87
CA GLN A 51 -5.59 5.13 -6.92
C GLN A 51 -7.03 5.24 -6.41
N VAL A 52 -7.90 5.70 -7.31
CA VAL A 52 -9.27 6.17 -6.99
C VAL A 52 -10.35 5.13 -7.32
N ASN A 53 -10.04 4.14 -8.15
CA ASN A 53 -11.02 3.15 -8.61
C ASN A 53 -10.98 1.90 -7.72
N PHE A 54 -11.71 1.96 -6.60
CA PHE A 54 -11.94 0.82 -5.72
C PHE A 54 -13.30 0.19 -5.97
N THR A 55 -13.31 -1.13 -6.13
CA THR A 55 -14.50 -1.95 -5.93
C THR A 55 -14.53 -2.34 -4.44
N PRO A 56 -15.70 -2.39 -3.77
CA PRO A 56 -15.78 -2.85 -2.39
C PRO A 56 -15.20 -4.26 -2.24
N GLY A 57 -14.27 -4.44 -1.30
CA GLY A 57 -13.55 -5.69 -1.13
C GLY A 57 -12.68 -5.70 0.13
N SER A 58 -11.97 -6.80 0.34
CA SER A 58 -11.02 -6.94 1.44
C SER A 58 -9.63 -6.52 0.97
N ALA A 59 -8.89 -5.83 1.83
CA ALA A 59 -7.50 -5.44 1.55
C ALA A 59 -6.58 -6.07 2.59
N ILE A 60 -5.48 -6.67 2.13
CA ILE A 60 -4.42 -7.21 2.94
C ILE A 60 -3.33 -6.15 3.04
N TYR A 61 -3.05 -5.74 4.27
CA TYR A 61 -1.94 -4.84 4.57
C TYR A 61 -0.62 -5.61 4.54
N ARG A 62 0.32 -5.14 3.73
CA ARG A 62 1.70 -5.63 3.70
C ARG A 62 2.63 -4.49 4.07
N GLY A 63 3.24 -4.55 5.24
CA GLY A 63 4.20 -3.56 5.72
C GLY A 63 4.82 -3.97 7.05
N TRP A 64 5.67 -3.11 7.61
CA TRP A 64 6.24 -3.31 8.93
C TRP A 64 5.14 -3.45 9.99
N MET A 65 5.42 -4.29 10.99
CA MET A 65 4.49 -4.57 12.07
C MET A 65 4.06 -3.23 12.68
N MET A 66 2.77 -2.86 12.55
CA MET A 66 2.22 -1.77 13.34
C MET A 66 2.46 -2.16 14.78
N THR A 67 3.41 -1.51 15.45
CA THR A 67 3.63 -1.73 16.87
C THR A 67 2.30 -1.48 17.57
N PRO A 68 1.80 -2.45 18.36
CA PRO A 68 0.50 -2.37 19.00
C PRO A 68 0.38 -1.19 19.96
#